data_AF-A0A3G9J7W0-F1
#
_entry.id   AF-A0A3G9J7W0-F1
#
_cell.length_a   1.000
_cell.length_b   1.000
_cell.length_c   1.000
_cell.angle_alpha   90.00
_cell.angle_beta   90.00
_cell.angle_gamma   90.00
#
_symmetry.space_group_name_H-M   'P 1'
#
loop_
_entity.id
_entity.type
_entity.pdbx_description
1 polymer ?
#
loop_
_entity_poly.entity_id
_entity_poly.type
_entity_poly.pdbx_seq_one_letter_code
_entity_poly.pdbx_strand_id
1 'polypeptide(L)'
;MNKGKSILSAMLVAGMMMSSTVYAAPYNGWKNKSYYVNGMKVKGLYAVKDHYYYFGTNGVMKTGKQKIKGNTYFLDDQGIMQMRKKRGVYYNSHNQPIDPLDGYEYETIEKAKAIANKITTKKMRKSEKLLKCFKWVQHFHYKTTHVFNFHKGWTALYANDHFNGGDGDCHSDACAFAYLAYVIGYKNVYVCCASKNPRGKAHSFVEINGKAYDTLFAEVNGMRKNYAVPYKVYFAPKKTAQKIPYATMKAVKTKKKIKINHTYFNKKDKKLYLANGKAATGINVYQDNFYVFDDLGNYNEALTKKLREAAKYKTSIDSLKALIGDPISTSYAPSCLGPGQDGLWKYKHFTVATYKDETGNEIYMGVHSA
;
A
#
# COMPACT_ATOMS: atom_id res chain seq x y z
N MET A 1 -10.35 65.22 -67.65
CA MET A 1 -9.63 65.05 -66.36
C MET A 1 -10.49 64.13 -65.50
N ASN A 2 -10.06 63.03 -64.89
CA ASN A 2 -8.74 62.50 -64.59
C ASN A 2 -8.94 61.00 -64.27
N LYS A 3 -8.10 60.13 -64.86
CA LYS A 3 -7.36 58.97 -64.29
C LYS A 3 -8.10 58.08 -63.24
N GLY A 4 -8.16 56.75 -63.31
CA GLY A 4 -7.32 55.75 -63.97
C GLY A 4 -6.97 54.62 -62.98
N LYS A 5 -6.89 53.36 -63.47
CA LYS A 5 -6.25 52.17 -62.85
C LYS A 5 -6.95 51.63 -61.58
N SER A 6 -6.97 50.33 -61.24
CA SER A 6 -6.07 49.21 -61.54
C SER A 6 -6.82 47.90 -61.28
N ILE A 7 -6.50 46.88 -62.07
CA ILE A 7 -6.73 45.46 -61.81
C ILE A 7 -6.01 45.09 -60.50
N LEU A 8 -6.67 44.36 -59.60
CA LEU A 8 -5.99 43.56 -58.58
C LEU A 8 -6.60 42.15 -58.59
N SER A 9 -5.79 41.19 -59.04
CA SER A 9 -6.05 39.76 -58.90
C SER A 9 -6.31 39.42 -57.43
N ALA A 10 -7.49 38.86 -57.16
CA ALA A 10 -7.73 38.12 -55.93
C ALA A 10 -6.98 36.78 -56.03
N MET A 11 -5.72 36.76 -55.58
CA MET A 11 -5.03 35.50 -55.28
C MET A 11 -5.78 34.83 -54.13
N LEU A 12 -6.45 33.72 -54.44
CA LEU A 12 -7.09 32.84 -53.48
C LEU A 12 -5.97 32.13 -52.68
N VAL A 13 -5.48 32.74 -51.61
CA VAL A 13 -4.66 32.03 -50.63
C VAL A 13 -5.62 31.16 -49.82
N ALA A 14 -5.76 29.90 -50.23
CA ALA A 14 -6.40 28.86 -49.43
C ALA A 14 -5.58 28.69 -48.14
N GLY A 15 -5.95 29.43 -47.10
CA GLY A 15 -5.44 29.23 -45.75
C GLY A 15 -5.87 27.85 -45.28
N MET A 16 -4.94 26.89 -45.29
CA MET A 16 -5.08 25.64 -44.55
C MET A 16 -5.33 26.01 -43.09
N MET A 17 -6.57 25.85 -42.62
CA MET A 17 -6.86 25.82 -41.19
C MET A 17 -6.19 24.57 -40.63
N MET A 18 -5.00 24.74 -40.02
CA MET A 18 -4.46 23.72 -39.13
C MET A 18 -5.39 23.66 -37.92
N SER A 19 -6.27 22.66 -37.90
CA SER A 19 -6.99 22.26 -36.70
C SER A 19 -5.98 21.73 -35.69
N SER A 20 -5.46 22.60 -34.83
CA SER A 20 -4.75 22.19 -33.63
C SER A 20 -5.79 21.74 -32.61
N THR A 21 -6.24 20.49 -32.73
CA THR A 21 -6.88 19.80 -31.62
C THR A 21 -5.90 19.81 -30.44
N VAL A 22 -6.18 20.64 -29.44
CA VAL A 22 -5.49 20.62 -28.16
C VAL A 22 -5.88 19.30 -27.47
N TYR A 23 -5.10 18.25 -27.72
CA TYR A 23 -5.31 16.95 -27.09
C TYR A 23 -4.98 17.05 -25.61
N ALA A 24 -5.93 16.67 -24.75
CA ALA A 24 -5.73 16.66 -23.31
C ALA A 24 -4.57 15.72 -22.94
N ALA A 25 -3.62 16.23 -22.16
CA ALA A 25 -2.47 15.44 -21.70
C ALA A 25 -2.93 14.12 -21.04
N PRO A 26 -2.17 13.02 -21.22
CA PRO A 26 -2.60 11.70 -20.75
C PRO A 26 -2.87 11.67 -19.24
N TYR A 27 -4.02 11.11 -18.87
CA TYR A 27 -4.56 11.18 -17.52
C TYR A 27 -3.70 10.41 -16.50
N ASN A 28 -3.29 11.10 -15.43
CA ASN A 28 -2.64 10.54 -14.25
C ASN A 28 -3.52 10.78 -13.03
N GLY A 29 -3.89 9.73 -12.31
CA GLY A 29 -4.69 9.89 -11.09
C GLY A 29 -5.75 8.81 -10.85
N TRP A 30 -6.58 9.08 -9.85
CA TRP A 30 -7.67 8.21 -9.43
C TRP A 30 -8.93 8.43 -10.26
N LYS A 31 -9.38 7.38 -10.96
CA LYS A 31 -10.70 7.34 -11.59
C LYS A 31 -11.45 6.12 -11.06
N ASN A 32 -12.55 6.38 -10.35
CA ASN A 32 -13.27 5.37 -9.57
C ASN A 32 -12.30 4.66 -8.59
N LYS A 33 -12.31 3.31 -8.59
CA LYS A 33 -11.42 2.48 -7.75
C LYS A 33 -10.13 2.08 -8.48
N SER A 34 -9.71 2.81 -9.49
CA SER A 34 -8.52 2.51 -10.29
C SER A 34 -7.57 3.71 -10.29
N TYR A 35 -6.27 3.42 -10.24
CA TYR A 35 -5.25 4.43 -10.45
C TYR A 35 -4.68 4.32 -11.86
N TYR A 36 -4.49 5.47 -12.49
CA TYR A 36 -4.05 5.60 -13.87
C TYR A 36 -2.72 6.29 -13.96
N VAL A 37 -1.86 5.78 -14.84
CA VAL A 37 -0.56 6.34 -15.17
C VAL A 37 -0.49 6.49 -16.67
N ASN A 38 -0.50 7.74 -17.15
CA ASN A 38 -0.59 8.10 -18.56
C ASN A 38 -1.70 7.31 -19.29
N GLY A 39 -2.91 7.26 -18.72
CA GLY A 39 -4.03 6.52 -19.30
C GLY A 39 -4.05 5.01 -19.02
N MET A 40 -2.98 4.41 -18.46
CA MET A 40 -2.93 2.99 -18.10
C MET A 40 -3.48 2.71 -16.71
N LYS A 41 -4.42 1.76 -16.58
CA LYS A 41 -4.76 1.20 -15.26
C LYS A 41 -3.58 0.47 -14.64
N VAL A 42 -3.23 0.86 -13.42
CA VAL A 42 -2.25 0.16 -12.58
C VAL A 42 -2.78 -1.20 -12.13
N LYS A 43 -1.89 -2.19 -12.02
CA LYS A 43 -2.16 -3.55 -11.54
C LYS A 43 -1.06 -3.97 -10.56
N GLY A 44 -1.38 -4.87 -9.63
CA GLY A 44 -0.47 -5.36 -8.60
C GLY A 44 -0.24 -4.35 -7.47
N LEU A 45 0.81 -4.58 -6.68
CA LEU A 45 1.25 -3.66 -5.63
C LEU A 45 1.86 -2.40 -6.27
N TYR A 46 1.40 -1.22 -5.88
CA TYR A 46 1.86 0.05 -6.46
C TYR A 46 1.79 1.18 -5.45
N ALA A 47 2.77 2.07 -5.43
CA ALA A 47 2.72 3.27 -4.59
C ALA A 47 2.02 4.42 -5.30
N VAL A 48 1.08 5.05 -4.61
CA VAL A 48 0.46 6.32 -5.01
C VAL A 48 0.74 7.32 -3.91
N LYS A 49 1.53 8.35 -4.22
CA LYS A 49 2.17 9.21 -3.21
C LYS A 49 2.88 8.37 -2.15
N ASP A 50 2.66 8.64 -0.86
CA ASP A 50 3.30 7.97 0.28
C ASP A 50 2.63 6.64 0.70
N HIS A 51 1.67 6.13 -0.07
CA HIS A 51 0.88 4.95 0.30
C HIS A 51 0.97 3.85 -0.76
N TYR A 52 1.07 2.61 -0.32
CA TYR A 52 1.00 1.45 -1.20
C TYR A 52 -0.43 0.92 -1.29
N TYR A 53 -0.83 0.49 -2.48
CA TYR A 53 -2.13 -0.10 -2.77
C TYR A 53 -1.94 -1.40 -3.55
N TYR A 54 -2.93 -2.30 -3.49
CA TYR A 54 -2.96 -3.46 -4.37
C TYR A 54 -4.11 -3.35 -5.38
N PHE A 55 -3.78 -3.33 -6.66
CA PHE A 55 -4.74 -3.33 -7.76
C PHE A 55 -4.89 -4.74 -8.36
N GLY A 56 -6.12 -5.19 -8.52
CA GLY A 56 -6.42 -6.48 -9.15
C GLY A 56 -6.00 -6.56 -10.62
N THR A 57 -6.17 -7.73 -11.24
CA THR A 57 -5.87 -7.95 -12.66
C THR A 57 -6.74 -7.10 -13.59
N ASN A 58 -7.91 -6.65 -13.14
CA ASN A 58 -8.79 -5.70 -13.83
C ASN A 58 -8.44 -4.22 -13.55
N GLY A 59 -7.39 -3.96 -12.76
CA GLY A 59 -6.96 -2.62 -12.36
C GLY A 59 -7.81 -1.98 -11.26
N VAL A 60 -8.71 -2.73 -10.63
CA VAL A 60 -9.52 -2.24 -9.51
C VAL A 60 -8.80 -2.50 -8.19
N MET A 61 -8.65 -1.45 -7.39
CA MET A 61 -8.06 -1.48 -6.05
C MET A 61 -8.78 -2.49 -5.15
N LYS A 62 -7.99 -3.22 -4.36
CA LYS A 62 -8.47 -4.16 -3.35
C LYS A 62 -8.43 -3.51 -1.96
N THR A 63 -9.27 -4.00 -1.06
CA THR A 63 -9.32 -3.61 0.36
C THR A 63 -9.35 -4.87 1.23
N GLY A 64 -9.14 -4.73 2.54
CA GLY A 64 -9.13 -5.84 3.49
C GLY A 64 -7.96 -6.82 3.32
N LYS A 65 -8.07 -7.98 3.96
CA LYS A 65 -7.08 -9.06 3.87
C LYS A 65 -7.20 -9.79 2.52
N GLN A 66 -6.13 -9.80 1.74
CA GLN A 66 -6.08 -10.43 0.42
C GLN A 66 -4.96 -11.47 0.35
N LYS A 67 -5.28 -12.70 -0.06
CA LYS A 67 -4.30 -13.75 -0.37
C LYS A 67 -4.15 -13.88 -1.88
N ILE A 68 -3.00 -13.51 -2.43
CA ILE A 68 -2.77 -13.46 -3.88
C ILE A 68 -1.40 -14.06 -4.20
N LYS A 69 -1.39 -15.14 -4.99
CA LYS A 69 -0.16 -15.84 -5.43
C LYS A 69 0.81 -16.14 -4.28
N GLY A 70 0.30 -16.66 -3.16
CA GLY A 70 1.10 -16.98 -1.97
C GLY A 70 1.55 -15.79 -1.12
N ASN A 71 1.16 -14.56 -1.47
CA ASN A 71 1.38 -13.36 -0.66
C ASN A 71 0.10 -12.97 0.07
N THR A 72 0.23 -12.46 1.29
CA THR A 72 -0.89 -11.89 2.04
C THR A 72 -0.71 -10.39 2.13
N TYR A 73 -1.74 -9.62 1.79
CA TYR A 73 -1.78 -8.16 1.92
C TYR A 73 -2.87 -7.80 2.92
N PHE A 74 -2.58 -6.84 3.80
CA PHE A 74 -3.52 -6.27 4.75
C PHE A 74 -3.75 -4.82 4.35
N LEU A 75 -4.89 -4.57 3.71
CA LEU A 75 -5.28 -3.27 3.17
C LEU A 75 -6.41 -2.73 4.03
N ASP A 76 -6.40 -1.45 4.36
CA ASP A 76 -7.52 -0.82 5.08
C ASP A 76 -8.73 -0.58 4.15
N ASP A 77 -9.77 0.05 4.69
CA ASP A 77 -11.02 0.34 3.96
C ASP A 77 -10.81 1.35 2.82
N GLN A 78 -9.74 2.13 2.85
CA GLN A 78 -9.32 3.04 1.78
C GLN A 78 -8.35 2.36 0.79
N GLY A 79 -8.01 1.09 1.03
CA GLY A 79 -7.10 0.30 0.20
C GLY A 79 -5.61 0.53 0.47
N ILE A 80 -5.26 1.32 1.49
CA ILE A 80 -3.88 1.57 1.87
C ILE A 80 -3.32 0.31 2.54
N MET A 81 -2.18 -0.16 2.06
CA MET A 81 -1.47 -1.30 2.60
C MET A 81 -0.90 -0.94 3.96
N GLN A 82 -1.33 -1.66 4.97
CA GLN A 82 -0.85 -1.54 6.34
C GLN A 82 0.31 -2.51 6.61
N MET A 83 0.23 -3.71 6.00
CA MET A 83 1.27 -4.74 6.08
C MET A 83 1.15 -5.71 4.90
N ARG A 84 2.24 -6.38 4.54
CA ARG A 84 2.17 -7.60 3.71
C ARG A 84 3.14 -8.68 4.16
N LYS A 85 2.80 -9.93 3.86
CA LYS A 85 3.64 -11.12 4.06
C LYS A 85 3.92 -11.77 2.70
N LYS A 86 5.19 -11.90 2.35
CA LYS A 86 5.65 -12.52 1.11
C LYS A 86 6.70 -13.58 1.43
N ARG A 87 6.39 -14.84 1.15
CA ARG A 87 7.29 -15.99 1.39
C ARG A 87 7.87 -16.00 2.82
N GLY A 88 7.02 -15.80 3.82
CA GLY A 88 7.41 -15.76 5.24
C GLY A 88 8.02 -14.44 5.73
N VAL A 89 8.40 -13.51 4.84
CA VAL A 89 8.94 -12.20 5.22
C VAL A 89 7.82 -11.18 5.34
N TYR A 90 7.82 -10.39 6.42
CA TYR A 90 6.86 -9.32 6.67
C TYR A 90 7.39 -7.97 6.21
N TYR A 91 6.49 -7.11 5.73
CA TYR A 91 6.80 -5.76 5.29
C TYR A 91 5.79 -4.77 5.88
N ASN A 92 6.28 -3.62 6.33
CA ASN A 92 5.43 -2.52 6.81
C ASN A 92 4.64 -1.84 5.67
N SER A 93 3.84 -0.84 6.02
CA SER A 93 3.05 -0.03 5.09
C SER A 93 3.86 0.71 4.02
N HIS A 94 5.15 0.94 4.27
CA HIS A 94 6.09 1.55 3.31
C HIS A 94 6.82 0.51 2.47
N ASN A 95 6.37 -0.75 2.53
CA ASN A 95 6.93 -1.87 1.80
C ASN A 95 8.39 -2.20 2.16
N GLN A 96 8.80 -1.92 3.41
CA GLN A 96 10.12 -2.25 3.94
C GLN A 96 10.04 -3.50 4.82
N PRO A 97 11.04 -4.40 4.77
CA PRO A 97 11.04 -5.58 5.62
C PRO A 97 11.06 -5.17 7.10
N ILE A 98 10.36 -5.93 7.93
CA ILE A 98 10.29 -5.75 9.38
C ILE A 98 10.66 -7.04 10.11
N ASP A 99 10.93 -6.91 11.40
CA ASP A 99 11.15 -8.04 12.30
C ASP A 99 9.98 -9.03 12.24
N PRO A 100 10.23 -10.36 12.17
CA PRO A 100 9.19 -11.36 12.13
C PRO A 100 8.20 -11.30 13.30
N LEU A 101 8.65 -10.91 14.50
CA LEU A 101 7.80 -10.77 15.67
C LEU A 101 6.88 -9.55 15.56
N ASP A 102 7.35 -8.46 14.95
CA ASP A 102 6.50 -7.29 14.65
C ASP A 102 5.43 -7.63 13.58
N GLY A 103 5.76 -8.51 12.64
CA GLY A 103 4.81 -9.05 11.68
C GLY A 103 3.77 -9.99 12.30
N TYR A 104 4.20 -10.86 13.21
CA TYR A 104 3.34 -11.79 13.95
C TYR A 104 2.38 -11.05 14.90
N GLU A 105 2.89 -10.01 15.55
CA GLU A 105 2.11 -9.04 16.33
C GLU A 105 0.96 -8.45 15.49
N TYR A 106 1.27 -7.98 14.28
CA TYR A 106 0.25 -7.45 13.36
C TYR A 106 -0.78 -8.52 12.96
N GLU A 107 -0.36 -9.76 12.65
CA GLU A 107 -1.31 -10.85 12.37
C GLU A 107 -2.24 -11.12 13.57
N THR A 108 -1.73 -10.94 14.79
CA THR A 108 -2.49 -11.10 16.04
C THR A 108 -3.54 -9.99 16.20
N ILE A 109 -3.19 -8.73 15.88
CA ILE A 109 -4.16 -7.62 15.79
C ILE A 109 -5.30 -7.96 14.83
N GLU A 110 -4.99 -8.51 13.67
CA GLU A 110 -5.99 -8.83 12.65
C GLU A 110 -6.94 -9.95 13.10
N LYS A 111 -6.44 -10.93 13.86
CA LYS A 111 -7.29 -11.94 14.51
C LYS A 111 -8.19 -11.30 15.58
N ALA A 112 -7.62 -10.45 16.42
CA ALA A 112 -8.39 -9.73 17.45
C ALA A 112 -9.51 -8.88 16.82
N LYS A 113 -9.24 -8.16 15.71
CA LYS A 113 -10.27 -7.43 14.94
C LYS A 113 -11.36 -8.38 14.46
N ALA A 114 -11.00 -9.52 13.89
CA ALA A 114 -11.97 -10.50 13.41
C ALA A 114 -12.87 -11.04 14.53
N ILE A 115 -12.29 -11.34 15.71
CA ILE A 115 -13.04 -11.79 16.89
C ILE A 115 -13.95 -10.68 17.41
N ALA A 116 -13.41 -9.47 17.63
CA ALA A 116 -14.17 -8.31 18.08
C ALA A 116 -15.36 -7.99 17.16
N ASN A 117 -15.17 -8.10 15.84
CA ASN A 117 -16.25 -7.90 14.86
C ASN A 117 -17.32 -8.98 14.91
N LYS A 118 -17.00 -10.21 15.34
CA LYS A 118 -17.98 -11.30 15.51
C LYS A 118 -18.80 -11.15 16.79
N ILE A 119 -18.17 -10.70 17.88
CA ILE A 119 -18.80 -10.67 19.21
C ILE A 119 -19.41 -9.32 19.58
N THR A 120 -19.22 -8.29 18.75
CA THR A 120 -19.74 -6.94 18.98
C THR A 120 -20.45 -6.38 17.76
N THR A 121 -21.24 -5.32 17.94
CA THR A 121 -21.93 -4.63 16.83
C THR A 121 -21.63 -3.14 16.83
N LYS A 122 -21.89 -2.45 15.71
CA LYS A 122 -21.71 -0.99 15.61
C LYS A 122 -22.60 -0.20 16.58
N LYS A 123 -23.76 -0.75 16.98
CA LYS A 123 -24.71 -0.11 17.90
C LYS A 123 -24.27 -0.14 19.36
N MET A 124 -23.39 -1.09 19.74
CA MET A 124 -22.90 -1.21 21.11
C MET A 124 -22.02 -0.02 21.51
N ARG A 125 -22.21 0.46 22.73
CA ARG A 125 -21.31 1.40 23.41
C ARG A 125 -19.95 0.75 23.60
N LYS A 126 -18.91 1.57 23.66
CA LYS A 126 -17.53 1.11 23.82
C LYS A 126 -17.30 0.29 25.10
N SER A 127 -18.03 0.58 26.18
CA SER A 127 -18.02 -0.20 27.42
C SER A 127 -18.69 -1.56 27.29
N GLU A 128 -19.79 -1.64 26.54
CA GLU A 128 -20.50 -2.91 26.27
C GLU A 128 -19.64 -3.84 25.41
N LYS A 129 -18.96 -3.27 24.40
CA LYS A 129 -17.96 -4.00 23.60
C LYS A 129 -16.85 -4.54 24.49
N LEU A 130 -16.33 -3.72 25.40
CA LEU A 130 -15.28 -4.13 26.32
C LEU A 130 -15.73 -5.27 27.23
N LEU A 131 -16.95 -5.20 27.78
CA LEU A 131 -17.52 -6.28 28.60
C LEU A 131 -17.72 -7.57 27.78
N LYS A 132 -18.17 -7.47 26.52
CA LYS A 132 -18.29 -8.63 25.62
C LYS A 132 -16.93 -9.27 25.36
N CYS A 133 -15.90 -8.48 25.08
CA CYS A 133 -14.53 -8.97 24.92
C CYS A 133 -13.99 -9.62 26.19
N PHE A 134 -14.27 -9.03 27.36
CA PHE A 134 -13.85 -9.57 28.65
C PHE A 134 -14.47 -10.95 28.91
N LYS A 135 -15.79 -11.07 28.75
CA LYS A 135 -16.51 -12.35 28.92
C LYS A 135 -16.13 -13.39 27.87
N TRP A 136 -15.79 -12.96 26.65
CA TRP A 136 -15.32 -13.88 25.62
C TRP A 136 -14.02 -14.60 26.01
N VAL A 137 -13.11 -13.91 26.72
CA VAL A 137 -11.89 -14.54 27.25
C VAL A 137 -12.22 -15.54 28.36
N GLN A 138 -13.18 -15.23 29.23
CA GLN A 138 -13.63 -16.15 30.31
C GLN A 138 -14.33 -17.43 29.82
N HIS A 139 -14.50 -17.63 28.50
CA HIS A 139 -15.05 -18.88 27.98
C HIS A 139 -14.00 -19.99 27.82
N PHE A 140 -12.70 -19.65 27.89
CA PHE A 140 -11.61 -20.61 27.73
C PHE A 140 -11.25 -21.25 29.08
N HIS A 141 -10.75 -22.49 29.07
CA HIS A 141 -10.34 -23.15 30.31
C HIS A 141 -8.92 -22.77 30.71
N TYR A 142 -8.64 -22.81 32.02
CA TYR A 142 -7.31 -22.53 32.53
C TYR A 142 -6.35 -23.69 32.21
N LYS A 143 -5.32 -23.42 31.41
CA LYS A 143 -4.28 -24.39 31.05
C LYS A 143 -2.94 -23.69 30.79
N THR A 144 -1.90 -24.09 31.51
CA THR A 144 -0.54 -23.62 31.23
C THR A 144 0.03 -24.36 30.02
N THR A 145 0.22 -23.63 28.92
CA THR A 145 0.72 -24.15 27.63
C THR A 145 2.19 -23.81 27.39
N HIS A 146 2.71 -22.79 28.07
CA HIS A 146 4.07 -22.26 27.87
C HIS A 146 4.78 -22.05 29.20
N VAL A 147 6.11 -22.16 29.19
CA VAL A 147 6.95 -21.66 30.29
C VAL A 147 7.11 -20.16 30.14
N PHE A 148 6.58 -19.39 31.09
CA PHE A 148 6.55 -17.94 31.00
C PHE A 148 7.94 -17.31 31.04
N ASN A 149 8.20 -16.41 30.09
CA ASN A 149 9.35 -15.52 30.10
C ASN A 149 9.06 -14.20 29.36
N PHE A 150 9.71 -13.12 29.79
CA PHE A 150 9.65 -11.85 29.10
C PHE A 150 10.57 -11.86 27.88
N HIS A 151 9.98 -11.82 26.68
CA HIS A 151 10.72 -11.68 25.41
C HIS A 151 9.90 -10.89 24.39
N LYS A 152 10.53 -10.32 23.35
CA LYS A 152 9.78 -9.64 22.29
C LYS A 152 8.71 -10.57 21.71
N GLY A 153 7.48 -10.07 21.54
CA GLY A 153 6.37 -10.84 20.97
C GLY A 153 5.67 -11.82 21.92
N TRP A 154 6.05 -11.90 23.21
CA TRP A 154 5.37 -12.80 24.16
C TRP A 154 3.87 -12.52 24.26
N THR A 155 3.45 -11.24 24.26
CA THR A 155 2.03 -10.89 24.31
C THR A 155 1.24 -11.44 23.11
N ALA A 156 1.85 -11.43 21.92
CA ALA A 156 1.22 -11.99 20.73
C ALA A 156 1.13 -13.51 20.82
N LEU A 157 2.17 -14.17 21.31
CA LEU A 157 2.20 -15.62 21.51
C LEU A 157 1.05 -16.06 22.42
N TYR A 158 0.96 -15.46 23.61
CA TYR A 158 -0.04 -15.80 24.62
C TYR A 158 -1.46 -15.42 24.20
N ALA A 159 -1.68 -14.26 23.57
CA ALA A 159 -3.00 -13.91 23.04
C ALA A 159 -3.49 -14.92 21.98
N ASN A 160 -2.56 -15.51 21.23
CA ASN A 160 -2.88 -16.49 20.20
C ASN A 160 -3.27 -17.87 20.73
N ASP A 161 -3.02 -18.19 22.01
CA ASP A 161 -3.58 -19.40 22.61
C ASP A 161 -5.11 -19.40 22.46
N HIS A 162 -5.75 -18.32 22.92
CA HIS A 162 -7.20 -18.12 22.78
C HIS A 162 -7.64 -17.80 21.36
N PHE A 163 -6.92 -16.94 20.63
CA PHE A 163 -7.36 -16.55 19.27
C PHE A 163 -7.31 -17.70 18.26
N ASN A 164 -6.57 -18.78 18.56
CA ASN A 164 -6.55 -20.00 17.77
C ASN A 164 -7.54 -21.06 18.28
N GLY A 165 -8.36 -20.75 19.29
CA GLY A 165 -9.34 -21.66 19.87
C GLY A 165 -8.81 -22.58 20.96
N GLY A 166 -7.61 -22.33 21.48
CA GLY A 166 -7.01 -23.08 22.57
C GLY A 166 -7.27 -22.47 23.94
N ASP A 167 -7.16 -23.31 24.96
CA ASP A 167 -7.10 -22.92 26.36
C ASP A 167 -5.79 -22.21 26.70
N GLY A 168 -5.74 -21.51 27.83
CA GLY A 168 -4.59 -20.69 28.21
C GLY A 168 -4.55 -20.37 29.70
N ASP A 169 -3.48 -19.72 30.14
CA ASP A 169 -3.31 -19.31 31.53
C ASP A 169 -3.56 -17.81 31.73
N CYS A 170 -3.24 -17.27 32.91
CA CYS A 170 -3.44 -15.86 33.21
C CYS A 170 -2.74 -14.90 32.23
N HIS A 171 -1.63 -15.33 31.60
CA HIS A 171 -0.93 -14.54 30.60
C HIS A 171 -1.70 -14.55 29.28
N SER A 172 -2.20 -15.71 28.85
CA SER A 172 -3.04 -15.86 27.65
C SER A 172 -4.29 -14.99 27.76
N ASP A 173 -4.96 -15.06 28.91
CA ASP A 173 -6.14 -14.30 29.28
C ASP A 173 -5.92 -12.78 29.16
N ALA A 174 -4.92 -12.28 29.88
CA ALA A 174 -4.61 -10.86 29.92
C ALA A 174 -4.17 -10.35 28.55
N CYS A 175 -3.35 -11.12 27.83
CA CYS A 175 -2.91 -10.73 26.50
C CYS A 175 -4.10 -10.68 25.54
N ALA A 176 -4.90 -11.75 25.42
CA ALA A 176 -6.06 -11.77 24.52
C ALA A 176 -7.03 -10.60 24.82
N PHE A 177 -7.34 -10.34 26.09
CA PHE A 177 -8.21 -9.22 26.45
C PHE A 177 -7.60 -7.86 26.08
N ALA A 178 -6.30 -7.67 26.27
CA ALA A 178 -5.61 -6.44 25.87
C ALA A 178 -5.69 -6.17 24.36
N TYR A 179 -5.45 -7.17 23.51
CA TYR A 179 -5.60 -7.01 22.06
C TYR A 179 -7.04 -6.67 21.68
N LEU A 180 -8.01 -7.37 22.28
CA LEU A 180 -9.43 -7.10 22.03
C LEU A 180 -9.82 -5.67 22.43
N ALA A 181 -9.36 -5.21 23.60
CA ALA A 181 -9.56 -3.84 24.05
C ALA A 181 -8.92 -2.81 23.10
N TYR A 182 -7.70 -3.08 22.63
CA TYR A 182 -7.01 -2.22 21.67
C TYR A 182 -7.81 -2.07 20.37
N VAL A 183 -8.25 -3.17 19.76
CA VAL A 183 -8.92 -3.14 18.45
C VAL A 183 -10.33 -2.54 18.48
N ILE A 184 -11.00 -2.56 19.64
CA ILE A 184 -12.27 -1.83 19.84
C ILE A 184 -12.05 -0.34 20.20
N GLY A 185 -10.80 0.12 20.15
CA GLY A 185 -10.41 1.52 20.13
C GLY A 185 -9.92 2.10 21.46
N TYR A 186 -9.60 1.29 22.47
CA TYR A 186 -8.94 1.80 23.68
C TYR A 186 -7.46 2.10 23.38
N LYS A 187 -6.99 3.28 23.79
CA LYS A 187 -5.65 3.79 23.43
C LYS A 187 -4.59 3.42 24.48
N ASN A 188 -4.91 3.57 25.76
CA ASN A 188 -3.99 3.29 26.86
C ASN A 188 -4.29 1.90 27.41
N VAL A 189 -3.84 0.87 26.70
CA VAL A 189 -3.99 -0.54 27.09
C VAL A 189 -2.62 -1.09 27.44
N TYR A 190 -2.53 -1.72 28.61
CA TYR A 190 -1.30 -2.32 29.11
C TYR A 190 -1.56 -3.73 29.60
N VAL A 191 -0.70 -4.65 29.23
CA VAL A 191 -0.59 -5.93 29.93
C VAL A 191 0.29 -5.69 31.16
N CYS A 192 -0.25 -6.02 32.32
CA CYS A 192 0.41 -5.89 33.61
C CYS A 192 0.78 -7.27 34.13
N CYS A 193 2.01 -7.40 34.64
CA CYS A 193 2.45 -8.61 35.32
C CYS A 193 2.82 -8.27 36.78
N ALA A 194 2.28 -9.06 37.72
CA ALA A 194 2.45 -8.89 39.15
C ALA A 194 3.80 -9.42 39.70
N SER A 195 4.73 -9.89 38.84
CA SER A 195 6.06 -10.39 39.24
C SER A 195 7.17 -9.91 38.32
N LYS A 196 8.32 -9.50 38.90
CA LYS A 196 9.55 -9.10 38.16
C LYS A 196 10.36 -10.32 37.75
N ASN A 197 10.08 -11.44 38.41
CA ASN A 197 10.70 -12.71 38.11
C ASN A 197 9.75 -13.52 37.20
N PRO A 198 10.09 -13.72 35.92
CA PRO A 198 9.30 -14.56 35.02
C PRO A 198 9.25 -16.03 35.48
N ARG A 199 10.21 -16.46 36.31
CA ARG A 199 10.27 -17.81 36.90
C ARG A 199 9.52 -17.94 38.23
N GLY A 200 8.90 -16.86 38.72
CA GLY A 200 8.03 -16.88 39.90
C GLY A 200 6.58 -17.19 39.52
N LYS A 201 5.67 -17.29 40.52
CA LYS A 201 4.21 -17.34 40.30
C LYS A 201 3.71 -15.98 39.79
N ALA A 202 4.04 -15.66 38.55
CA ALA A 202 3.64 -14.43 37.88
C ALA A 202 2.15 -14.49 37.55
N HIS A 203 1.42 -13.43 37.86
CA HIS A 203 0.01 -13.27 37.51
C HIS A 203 -0.14 -12.08 36.57
N SER A 204 -0.93 -12.21 35.50
CA SER A 204 -1.16 -11.15 34.54
C SER A 204 -2.61 -10.67 34.50
N PHE A 205 -2.75 -9.38 34.24
CA PHE A 205 -4.03 -8.68 34.11
C PHE A 205 -3.87 -7.48 33.18
N VAL A 206 -4.95 -6.77 32.88
CA VAL A 206 -4.93 -5.63 31.95
C VAL A 206 -5.24 -4.33 32.68
N GLU A 207 -4.47 -3.29 32.40
CA GLU A 207 -4.84 -1.91 32.73
C GLU A 207 -5.33 -1.18 31.48
N ILE A 208 -6.51 -0.56 31.58
CA ILE A 208 -7.08 0.29 30.54
C ILE A 208 -7.49 1.62 31.16
N ASN A 209 -6.87 2.72 30.71
CA ASN A 209 -7.16 4.08 31.19
C ASN A 209 -7.19 4.19 32.73
N GLY A 210 -6.21 3.59 33.42
CA GLY A 210 -6.11 3.64 34.89
C GLY A 210 -7.09 2.74 35.65
N LYS A 211 -7.77 1.81 34.97
CA LYS A 211 -8.62 0.77 35.58
C LYS A 211 -8.05 -0.62 35.29
N ALA A 212 -8.08 -1.50 36.28
CA ALA A 212 -7.67 -2.89 36.19
C ALA A 212 -8.84 -3.79 35.76
N TYR A 213 -8.48 -4.80 34.97
CA TYR A 213 -9.36 -5.83 34.43
C TYR A 213 -8.63 -7.16 34.50
N ASP A 214 -9.17 -8.10 35.26
CA ASP A 214 -8.58 -9.42 35.51
C ASP A 214 -9.61 -10.50 35.21
N THR A 215 -9.50 -11.10 34.03
CA THR A 215 -10.48 -12.08 33.51
C THR A 215 -10.54 -13.30 34.40
N LEU A 216 -9.39 -13.87 34.73
CA LEU A 216 -9.25 -15.04 35.60
C LEU A 216 -9.82 -14.79 37.00
N PHE A 217 -9.37 -13.72 37.67
CA PHE A 217 -9.86 -13.47 39.04
C PHE A 217 -11.31 -12.99 39.07
N ALA A 218 -11.85 -12.44 37.98
CA ALA A 218 -13.27 -12.16 37.89
C ALA A 218 -14.14 -13.44 37.88
N GLU A 219 -13.64 -14.55 37.35
CA GLU A 219 -14.32 -15.86 37.43
C GLU A 219 -14.31 -16.40 38.86
N VAL A 220 -13.15 -16.31 39.53
CA VAL A 220 -12.96 -16.90 40.87
C VAL A 220 -13.52 -16.02 42.00
N ASN A 221 -13.31 -14.70 41.92
CA ASN A 221 -13.55 -13.76 43.02
C ASN A 221 -14.62 -12.70 42.69
N GLY A 222 -15.27 -12.83 41.52
CA GLY A 222 -16.39 -12.01 41.07
C GLY A 222 -16.01 -10.70 40.38
N MET A 223 -16.90 -10.23 39.51
CA MET A 223 -16.70 -9.05 38.66
C MET A 223 -16.43 -7.75 39.44
N ARG A 224 -17.09 -7.54 40.60
CA ARG A 224 -17.00 -6.28 41.38
C ARG A 224 -15.56 -5.94 41.80
N LYS A 225 -14.73 -6.96 42.05
CA LYS A 225 -13.34 -6.80 42.51
C LYS A 225 -12.31 -6.80 41.38
N ASN A 226 -12.72 -7.14 40.16
CA ASN A 226 -11.79 -7.51 39.09
C ASN A 226 -12.12 -6.88 37.73
N TYR A 227 -13.27 -6.20 37.59
CA TYR A 227 -13.67 -5.52 36.36
C TYR A 227 -13.78 -4.01 36.59
N ALA A 228 -13.00 -3.24 35.84
CA ALA A 228 -12.99 -1.77 35.88
C ALA A 228 -12.68 -1.18 37.26
N VAL A 229 -11.91 -1.88 38.08
CA VAL A 229 -11.48 -1.42 39.41
C VAL A 229 -10.39 -0.36 39.25
N PRO A 230 -10.39 0.73 40.03
CA PRO A 230 -9.30 1.70 39.97
C PRO A 230 -7.95 0.98 40.12
N TYR A 231 -7.04 1.17 39.17
CA TYR A 231 -5.78 0.41 39.14
C TYR A 231 -5.01 0.55 40.45
N LYS A 232 -4.97 1.76 41.02
CA LYS A 232 -4.35 2.02 42.33
C LYS A 232 -4.95 1.20 43.47
N VAL A 233 -6.25 0.89 43.42
CA VAL A 233 -6.96 0.09 44.43
C VAL A 233 -6.77 -1.40 44.19
N TYR A 234 -6.83 -1.83 42.93
CA TYR A 234 -6.55 -3.21 42.54
C TYR A 234 -5.12 -3.62 42.92
N PHE A 235 -4.23 -2.63 42.98
CA PHE A 235 -2.81 -2.83 42.96
C PHE A 235 -2.04 -2.33 44.20
N ALA A 236 -2.63 -1.52 45.10
CA ALA A 236 -2.06 -1.25 46.43
C ALA A 236 -2.51 -2.37 47.39
N PRO A 237 -1.73 -3.47 47.58
CA PRO A 237 -0.33 -3.49 48.03
C PRO A 237 0.56 -4.53 47.31
N LYS A 238 0.32 -4.83 46.02
CA LYS A 238 1.17 -5.73 45.22
C LYS A 238 2.24 -4.85 44.54
N LYS A 239 3.48 -5.31 44.31
CA LYS A 239 4.51 -4.51 43.61
C LYS A 239 4.47 -4.84 42.12
N THR A 240 4.06 -3.90 41.25
CA THR A 240 3.88 -4.21 39.81
C THR A 240 5.27 -4.20 39.26
N ALA A 241 5.57 -5.29 38.61
CA ALA A 241 6.88 -5.55 38.12
C ALA A 241 7.12 -4.94 36.75
N GLN A 242 6.08 -5.01 35.90
CA GLN A 242 6.16 -4.61 34.51
C GLN A 242 4.79 -4.20 33.97
N LYS A 243 4.77 -3.08 33.25
CA LYS A 243 3.62 -2.51 32.56
C LYS A 243 4.03 -2.26 31.11
N ILE A 244 3.55 -3.09 30.19
CA ILE A 244 3.99 -3.05 28.78
C ILE A 244 2.95 -2.28 27.96
N PRO A 245 3.31 -1.14 27.34
CA PRO A 245 2.42 -0.44 26.43
C PRO A 245 2.26 -1.21 25.13
N TYR A 246 1.04 -1.22 24.61
CA TYR A 246 0.78 -1.69 23.26
C TYR A 246 1.17 -0.62 22.22
N ALA A 247 1.83 -1.03 21.12
CA ALA A 247 2.22 -0.26 19.90
C ALA A 247 3.66 0.33 19.82
N THR A 248 4.59 -0.42 19.19
CA THR A 248 5.89 0.10 18.69
C THR A 248 5.98 -0.02 17.17
N MET A 249 5.40 0.94 16.44
CA MET A 249 5.66 1.12 15.01
C MET A 249 5.98 2.59 14.71
N LYS A 250 7.26 2.98 14.78
CA LYS A 250 7.76 4.23 14.19
C LYS A 250 8.83 3.89 13.16
N ALA A 251 8.50 3.97 11.88
CA ALA A 251 9.42 3.74 10.78
C ALA A 251 10.48 4.85 10.70
N VAL A 252 11.75 4.46 10.63
CA VAL A 252 12.91 5.35 10.50
C VAL A 252 13.00 5.84 9.04
N LYS A 253 13.02 7.17 8.85
CA LYS A 253 13.34 7.80 7.55
C LYS A 253 14.83 8.12 7.51
N THR A 254 15.54 7.67 6.48
CA THR A 254 16.90 8.15 6.17
C THR A 254 16.87 9.06 4.94
N LYS A 255 17.57 10.21 5.03
CA LYS A 255 17.80 11.15 3.92
C LYS A 255 19.30 11.37 3.72
N LYS A 256 19.75 11.21 2.47
CA LYS A 256 20.79 12.07 1.88
C LYS A 256 20.51 12.16 0.38
N LYS A 257 20.38 13.39 -0.16
CA LYS A 257 20.17 13.61 -1.61
C LYS A 257 21.52 13.59 -2.31
N ILE A 258 21.67 12.70 -3.28
CA ILE A 258 22.82 12.65 -4.19
C ILE A 258 22.49 13.53 -5.39
N LYS A 259 23.38 14.46 -5.76
CA LYS A 259 23.28 15.22 -7.02
C LYS A 259 23.96 14.40 -8.11
N ILE A 260 23.25 14.12 -9.20
CA ILE A 260 23.71 13.30 -10.32
C ILE A 260 23.29 14.01 -11.61
N ASN A 261 24.23 14.30 -12.50
CA ASN A 261 24.03 15.11 -13.71
C ASN A 261 23.77 14.28 -14.98
N HIS A 262 23.32 13.02 -14.84
CA HIS A 262 22.91 12.19 -15.98
C HIS A 262 21.79 11.22 -15.57
N THR A 263 21.01 10.77 -16.55
CA THR A 263 19.98 9.76 -16.34
C THR A 263 20.61 8.36 -16.31
N TYR A 264 20.33 7.56 -15.28
CA TYR A 264 20.88 6.20 -15.18
C TYR A 264 19.93 5.26 -14.43
N PHE A 265 19.95 3.99 -14.81
CA PHE A 265 19.20 2.94 -14.11
C PHE A 265 20.07 2.30 -13.03
N ASN A 266 19.72 2.53 -11.77
CA ASN A 266 20.36 1.87 -10.65
C ASN A 266 19.79 0.46 -10.48
N LYS A 267 20.60 -0.55 -10.78
CA LYS A 267 20.21 -1.97 -10.69
C LYS A 267 19.94 -2.42 -9.25
N LYS A 268 20.56 -1.80 -8.23
CA LYS A 268 20.47 -2.21 -6.83
C LYS A 268 19.12 -1.91 -6.21
N ASP A 269 18.60 -0.70 -6.44
CA ASP A 269 17.29 -0.27 -5.94
C ASP A 269 16.19 -0.32 -7.03
N LYS A 270 16.54 -0.72 -8.26
CA LYS A 270 15.67 -0.78 -9.44
C LYS A 270 14.97 0.56 -9.69
N LYS A 271 15.72 1.66 -9.67
CA LYS A 271 15.20 3.00 -10.01
C LYS A 271 15.92 3.59 -11.21
N LEU A 272 15.16 4.25 -12.07
CA LEU A 272 15.72 5.16 -13.07
C LEU A 272 15.83 6.53 -12.40
N TYR A 273 17.04 7.03 -12.20
CA TYR A 273 17.26 8.39 -11.76
C TYR A 273 17.40 9.29 -12.99
N LEU A 274 16.64 10.38 -13.02
CA LEU A 274 16.73 11.40 -14.06
C LEU A 274 17.94 12.31 -13.82
N ALA A 275 18.36 13.07 -14.82
CA ALA A 275 19.47 14.03 -14.73
C ALA A 275 19.33 15.12 -13.64
N ASN A 276 18.14 15.28 -13.03
CA ASN A 276 17.91 16.15 -11.88
C ASN A 276 18.06 15.43 -10.52
N GLY A 277 18.54 14.18 -10.52
CA GLY A 277 18.70 13.33 -9.34
C GLY A 277 17.40 12.79 -8.75
N LYS A 278 16.22 13.09 -9.31
CA LYS A 278 14.95 12.51 -8.88
C LYS A 278 14.76 11.14 -9.54
N ALA A 279 14.16 10.21 -8.80
CA ALA A 279 13.67 8.98 -9.40
C ALA A 279 12.55 9.29 -10.40
N ALA A 280 12.62 8.69 -11.57
CA ALA A 280 11.59 8.77 -12.60
C ALA A 280 10.28 8.18 -12.06
N THR A 281 9.16 8.76 -12.48
CA THR A 281 7.81 8.30 -12.14
C THR A 281 7.01 8.16 -13.43
N GLY A 282 6.02 7.28 -13.46
CA GLY A 282 5.22 7.01 -14.65
C GLY A 282 5.98 6.26 -15.76
N ILE A 283 5.51 6.38 -17.00
CA ILE A 283 6.13 5.75 -18.17
C ILE A 283 7.31 6.60 -18.64
N ASN A 284 8.48 5.96 -18.75
CA ASN A 284 9.73 6.56 -19.18
C ASN A 284 10.42 5.65 -20.20
N VAL A 285 11.37 6.20 -20.93
CA VAL A 285 12.22 5.45 -21.86
C VAL A 285 13.67 5.61 -21.44
N TYR A 286 14.39 4.50 -21.45
CA TYR A 286 15.82 4.47 -21.18
C TYR A 286 16.45 3.42 -22.10
N GLN A 287 17.48 3.81 -22.84
CA GLN A 287 18.12 2.95 -23.85
C GLN A 287 17.07 2.31 -24.80
N ASP A 288 16.21 3.16 -25.37
CA ASP A 288 15.14 2.80 -26.33
C ASP A 288 14.15 1.73 -25.85
N ASN A 289 14.05 1.53 -24.54
CA ASN A 289 13.12 0.59 -23.93
C ASN A 289 12.16 1.30 -22.97
N PHE A 290 10.88 0.92 -22.99
CA PHE A 290 9.90 1.39 -22.03
C PHE A 290 10.21 0.89 -20.61
N TYR A 291 9.99 1.74 -19.62
CA TYR A 291 10.00 1.43 -18.19
C TYR A 291 8.84 2.15 -17.51
N VAL A 292 8.24 1.52 -16.51
CA VAL A 292 7.16 2.12 -15.71
C VAL A 292 7.59 2.19 -14.25
N PHE A 293 7.36 3.33 -13.62
CA PHE A 293 7.68 3.58 -12.22
C PHE A 293 6.48 4.14 -11.46
N ASP A 294 6.40 3.84 -10.18
CA ASP A 294 5.40 4.42 -9.28
C ASP A 294 5.72 5.86 -8.85
N ASP A 295 4.83 6.48 -8.06
CA ASP A 295 5.00 7.89 -7.64
C ASP A 295 6.19 8.08 -6.67
N LEU A 296 6.74 7.00 -6.12
CA LEU A 296 7.96 6.96 -5.30
C LEU A 296 9.19 6.55 -6.13
N GLY A 297 9.00 6.32 -7.43
CA GLY A 297 10.03 5.92 -8.39
C GLY A 297 10.44 4.45 -8.31
N ASN A 298 9.61 3.58 -7.74
CA ASN A 298 9.89 2.14 -7.74
C ASN A 298 9.46 1.51 -9.06
N TYR A 299 10.30 0.63 -9.61
CA TYR A 299 10.05 -0.06 -10.87
C TYR A 299 8.81 -0.98 -10.84
N ASN A 300 7.91 -0.78 -11.80
CA ASN A 300 6.76 -1.63 -12.06
C ASN A 300 7.05 -2.60 -13.21
N GLU A 301 7.51 -3.79 -12.84
CA GLU A 301 7.89 -4.86 -13.77
C GLU A 301 6.72 -5.35 -14.62
N ALA A 302 5.52 -5.47 -14.04
CA ALA A 302 4.35 -6.01 -14.74
C ALA A 302 3.86 -5.08 -15.87
N LEU A 303 3.77 -3.77 -15.59
CA LEU A 303 3.39 -2.79 -16.62
C LEU A 303 4.50 -2.62 -17.66
N THR A 304 5.76 -2.65 -17.22
CA THR A 304 6.90 -2.55 -18.15
C THR A 304 6.91 -3.72 -19.14
N LYS A 305 6.72 -4.95 -18.67
CA LYS A 305 6.62 -6.13 -19.54
C LYS A 305 5.48 -5.99 -20.53
N LYS A 306 4.28 -5.59 -20.06
CA LYS A 306 3.11 -5.38 -20.92
C LYS A 306 3.34 -4.33 -22.01
N LEU A 307 4.01 -3.22 -21.69
CA LEU A 307 4.34 -2.17 -22.67
C LEU A 307 5.32 -2.67 -23.72
N ARG A 308 6.37 -3.38 -23.31
CA ARG A 308 7.37 -3.90 -24.23
C ARG A 308 6.81 -4.99 -25.15
N GLU A 309 5.89 -5.82 -24.66
CA GLU A 309 5.16 -6.79 -25.49
C GLU A 309 4.31 -6.11 -26.56
N ALA A 310 3.71 -4.95 -26.24
CA ALA A 310 2.93 -4.17 -27.20
C ALA A 310 3.79 -3.32 -28.16
N ALA A 311 5.00 -2.93 -27.75
CA ALA A 311 5.95 -2.14 -28.53
C ALA A 311 6.78 -3.01 -29.49
N LYS A 312 6.09 -3.80 -30.34
CA LYS A 312 6.75 -4.71 -31.28
C LYS A 312 7.09 -3.98 -32.58
N TYR A 313 8.38 -3.96 -32.92
CA TYR A 313 8.90 -3.31 -34.12
C TYR A 313 8.18 -3.79 -35.39
N LYS A 314 7.85 -2.85 -36.29
CA LYS A 314 7.15 -3.10 -37.56
C LYS A 314 5.80 -3.81 -37.41
N THR A 315 5.04 -3.46 -36.36
CA THR A 315 3.65 -3.90 -36.19
C THR A 315 2.74 -2.73 -35.89
N SER A 316 1.42 -2.91 -36.04
CA SER A 316 0.44 -1.86 -35.71
C SER A 316 0.66 -1.32 -34.30
N ILE A 317 0.62 0.00 -34.17
CA ILE A 317 0.78 0.69 -32.90
C ILE A 317 -0.45 0.59 -31.99
N ASP A 318 -1.60 0.12 -32.48
CA ASP A 318 -2.90 0.22 -31.76
C ASP A 318 -2.85 -0.36 -30.35
N SER A 319 -2.23 -1.54 -30.21
CA SER A 319 -2.07 -2.19 -28.91
C SER A 319 -1.18 -1.37 -27.98
N LEU A 320 -0.13 -0.73 -28.50
CA LEU A 320 0.74 0.14 -27.71
C LEU A 320 0.03 1.44 -27.35
N LYS A 321 -0.66 2.09 -28.30
CA LYS A 321 -1.43 3.32 -28.10
C LYS A 321 -2.52 3.14 -27.04
N ALA A 322 -3.22 2.00 -27.06
CA ALA A 322 -4.19 1.63 -26.03
C ALA A 322 -3.58 1.51 -24.62
N LEU A 323 -2.27 1.32 -24.52
CA LEU A 323 -1.53 1.38 -23.27
C LEU A 323 -1.06 2.80 -22.98
N ILE A 324 -0.24 3.41 -23.83
CA ILE A 324 0.42 4.69 -23.51
C ILE A 324 -0.49 5.92 -23.60
N GLY A 325 -1.73 5.75 -24.06
CA GLY A 325 -2.69 6.82 -24.26
C GLY A 325 -2.45 7.59 -25.56
N ASP A 326 -3.16 8.69 -25.73
CA ASP A 326 -2.95 9.59 -26.87
C ASP A 326 -1.67 10.44 -26.69
N PRO A 327 -0.92 10.70 -27.78
CA PRO A 327 0.22 11.59 -27.74
C PRO A 327 -0.19 13.04 -27.47
N ILE A 328 0.72 13.82 -26.88
CA ILE A 328 0.55 15.26 -26.67
C ILE A 328 0.52 15.99 -28.03
N SER A 329 1.35 15.54 -28.97
CA SER A 329 1.38 16.05 -30.34
C SER A 329 1.96 15.01 -31.29
N THR A 330 1.60 15.08 -32.56
CA THR A 330 2.17 14.27 -33.64
C THR A 330 2.75 15.17 -34.73
N SER A 331 3.80 14.71 -35.41
CA SER A 331 4.35 15.37 -36.60
C SER A 331 4.75 14.32 -37.64
N TYR A 332 4.62 14.64 -38.92
CA TYR A 332 4.88 13.72 -40.03
C TYR A 332 5.78 14.34 -41.09
N ALA A 333 6.62 13.52 -41.70
CA ALA A 333 7.45 13.88 -42.85
C ALA A 333 7.46 12.73 -43.88
N PRO A 334 7.75 12.97 -45.17
CA PRO A 334 7.93 11.90 -46.15
C PRO A 334 8.97 10.87 -45.68
N SER A 335 8.63 9.58 -45.79
CA SER A 335 9.52 8.51 -45.32
C SER A 335 10.60 8.16 -46.35
N CYS A 336 11.78 7.78 -45.86
CA CYS A 336 12.83 7.18 -46.69
C CYS A 336 12.67 5.66 -46.90
N LEU A 337 11.69 5.03 -46.23
CA LEU A 337 11.46 3.58 -46.28
C LEU A 337 10.54 3.14 -47.42
N GLY A 338 9.90 4.08 -48.11
CA GLY A 338 8.94 3.80 -49.17
C GLY A 338 7.80 4.81 -49.22
N PRO A 339 6.75 4.53 -50.02
CA PRO A 339 5.58 5.39 -50.09
C PRO A 339 4.84 5.42 -48.74
N GLY A 340 4.93 6.57 -48.05
CA GLY A 340 4.38 6.77 -46.70
C GLY A 340 5.00 7.96 -45.97
N GLN A 341 4.73 8.06 -44.68
CA GLN A 341 5.20 9.16 -43.83
C GLN A 341 5.85 8.64 -42.54
N ASP A 342 7.01 9.16 -42.17
CA ASP A 342 7.60 8.94 -40.85
C ASP A 342 6.92 9.88 -39.84
N GLY A 343 6.37 9.29 -38.78
CA GLY A 343 5.67 9.97 -37.71
C GLY A 343 6.51 10.08 -36.44
N LEU A 344 6.39 11.21 -35.73
CA LEU A 344 6.93 11.38 -34.38
C LEU A 344 5.79 11.76 -33.44
N TRP A 345 5.48 10.87 -32.51
CA TRP A 345 4.42 11.02 -31.51
C TRP A 345 5.05 11.40 -30.17
N LYS A 346 4.87 12.66 -29.76
CA LYS A 346 5.46 13.20 -28.53
C LYS A 346 4.59 12.88 -27.33
N TYR A 347 5.21 12.33 -26.30
CA TYR A 347 4.66 12.14 -24.96
C TYR A 347 5.49 12.93 -23.95
N LYS A 348 5.03 12.99 -22.70
CA LYS A 348 5.65 13.81 -21.65
C LYS A 348 7.13 13.50 -21.41
N HIS A 349 7.55 12.23 -21.54
CA HIS A 349 8.89 11.76 -21.18
C HIS A 349 9.61 11.01 -22.29
N PHE A 350 8.98 10.88 -23.46
CA PHE A 350 9.51 10.10 -24.58
C PHE A 350 8.82 10.50 -25.88
N THR A 351 9.43 10.11 -27.00
CA THR A 351 8.84 10.21 -28.33
C THR A 351 8.77 8.81 -28.93
N VAL A 352 7.62 8.48 -29.52
CA VAL A 352 7.45 7.23 -30.30
C VAL A 352 7.61 7.57 -31.77
N ALA A 353 8.49 6.83 -32.45
CA ALA A 353 8.61 6.90 -33.90
C ALA A 353 7.61 5.93 -34.54
N THR A 354 6.89 6.39 -35.55
CA THR A 354 5.94 5.59 -36.32
C THR A 354 6.22 5.69 -37.81
N TYR A 355 5.66 4.76 -38.57
CA TYR A 355 5.54 4.84 -40.02
C TYR A 355 4.06 4.74 -40.37
N LYS A 356 3.57 5.71 -41.12
CA LYS A 356 2.20 5.74 -41.63
C LYS A 356 2.20 5.33 -43.09
N ASP A 357 1.57 4.20 -43.39
CA ASP A 357 1.43 3.73 -44.77
C ASP A 357 0.38 4.55 -45.55
N GLU A 358 0.29 4.35 -46.87
CA GLU A 358 -0.66 5.06 -47.74
C GLU A 358 -2.13 4.78 -47.41
N THR A 359 -2.42 3.67 -46.74
CA THR A 359 -3.78 3.32 -46.27
C THR A 359 -4.11 3.98 -44.92
N GLY A 360 -3.12 4.62 -44.29
CA GLY A 360 -3.24 5.34 -43.03
C GLY A 360 -2.95 4.49 -41.80
N ASN A 361 -2.48 3.24 -41.93
CA ASN A 361 -2.11 2.41 -40.78
C ASN A 361 -0.82 2.94 -40.14
N GLU A 362 -0.83 3.00 -38.82
CA GLU A 362 0.32 3.46 -38.03
C GLU A 362 1.11 2.27 -37.49
N ILE A 363 2.38 2.22 -37.87
CA ILE A 363 3.30 1.13 -37.54
C ILE A 363 4.32 1.64 -36.53
N TYR A 364 4.54 0.89 -35.45
CA TYR A 364 5.54 1.23 -34.45
C TYR A 364 6.96 0.98 -34.99
N MET A 365 7.79 2.02 -34.97
CA MET A 365 9.17 1.98 -35.48
C MET A 365 10.23 2.08 -34.38
N GLY A 366 9.90 2.68 -33.24
CA GLY A 366 10.84 2.80 -32.13
C GLY A 366 10.38 3.78 -31.07
N VAL A 367 11.18 3.92 -30.02
CA VAL A 367 10.92 4.90 -28.97
C VAL A 367 12.23 5.48 -28.46
N HIS A 368 12.22 6.78 -28.19
CA HIS A 368 13.39 7.52 -27.70
C HIS A 368 13.03 8.32 -26.46
N SER A 369 13.99 8.48 -25.54
CA SER A 369 13.83 9.41 -24.41
C SER A 369 13.65 10.84 -24.92
N ALA A 370 12.78 11.60 -24.28
CA ALA A 370 12.58 13.02 -24.59
C ALA A 370 13.75 13.90 -24.14
#